data_AF-A0A4R9K6H5-F1
#
_entry.id   AF-A0A4R9K6H5-F1
#
_cell.length_a   1.000
_cell.length_b   1.000
_cell.length_c   1.000
_cell.angle_alpha   90.00
_cell.angle_beta   90.00
_cell.angle_gamma   90.00
#
_symmetry.space_group_name_H-M   'P 1'
#
loop_
_entity.id
_entity.type
_entity.pdbx_description
1 polymer ?
#
loop_
_entity_poly.entity_id
_entity_poly.type
_entity_poly.pdbx_seq_one_letter_code
_entity_poly.pdbx_strand_id
1 'polypeptide(L)'
;MAKPKSKKVNPPDIDGPKDLIWKGEGSNRSRAQQEFNDALNKHRETQARVKNMESLLININQKYMNEVIPEVELQKSLTKKRFALMCEIIIEEKISLSKHQRDFIRTYLLEFCNDSLREDYDFYLPFLEALETKSERMARLELKRRTEQKLKLKFGMDVDLDDLHRSDFQNEEEKKAHEEKYREFNEKFEEYRSKFYEDAYRDRKKADKKKSKAQLDKERKIIDMEKLLSLDINALFKNLAKLIHPDKEQDPVLRAKKSHLMTSLSGARDTMNIAEILEIKMQVDELLPNNQMDVSFNESSIQRFVSIIKSKIRDLEQTIASRLFSHPLLEDYTGKKDNPESINKYIDKIVKENKFLTKTFASEVENLENNPKYIRDIIRDLQSF
;
A
#
# COMPACT_ATOMS: atom_id res chain seq x y z
N MET A 1 47.08 7.96 -21.43
CA MET A 1 46.62 8.21 -20.04
C MET A 1 45.33 7.43 -19.80
N ALA A 2 45.40 6.44 -18.91
CA ALA A 2 44.34 5.45 -18.68
C ALA A 2 43.27 5.97 -17.70
N LYS A 3 42.00 5.66 -17.99
CA LYS A 3 40.83 5.99 -17.14
C LYS A 3 40.89 5.21 -15.79
N PRO A 4 40.52 5.83 -14.65
CA PRO A 4 40.50 5.13 -13.37
C PRO A 4 39.28 4.19 -13.29
N LYS A 5 39.51 2.95 -12.88
CA LYS A 5 38.47 1.93 -12.63
C LYS A 5 37.69 2.29 -11.37
N SER A 6 36.36 2.23 -11.45
CA SER A 6 35.44 2.41 -10.33
C SER A 6 35.66 1.32 -9.27
N LYS A 7 35.88 1.75 -8.02
CA LYS A 7 35.87 0.87 -6.85
C LYS A 7 34.43 0.38 -6.64
N LYS A 8 34.20 -0.93 -6.81
CA LYS A 8 33.00 -1.61 -6.31
C LYS A 8 33.02 -1.51 -4.78
N VAL A 9 31.98 -0.90 -4.21
CA VAL A 9 31.72 -0.91 -2.78
C VAL A 9 31.18 -2.30 -2.45
N ASN A 10 31.89 -3.05 -1.60
CA ASN A 10 31.43 -4.35 -1.11
C ASN A 10 30.22 -4.14 -0.18
N PRO A 11 29.18 -5.01 -0.25
CA PRO A 11 28.09 -4.98 0.72
C PRO A 11 28.61 -5.31 2.13
N PRO A 12 27.92 -4.82 3.18
CA PRO A 12 28.34 -4.98 4.56
C PRO A 12 28.39 -6.45 4.96
N ASP A 13 29.38 -6.77 5.78
CA ASP A 13 29.72 -8.12 6.17
C ASP A 13 28.60 -8.71 7.05
N ILE A 14 27.83 -9.65 6.48
CA ILE A 14 26.82 -10.41 7.22
C ILE A 14 27.57 -11.54 7.90
N ASP A 15 27.79 -11.40 9.20
CA ASP A 15 28.47 -12.38 10.06
C ASP A 15 27.53 -13.58 10.33
N GLY A 16 27.29 -14.37 9.28
CA GLY A 16 26.73 -15.71 9.32
C GLY A 16 27.70 -16.68 8.63
N PRO A 17 27.69 -17.99 8.95
CA PRO A 17 28.72 -18.93 8.49
C PRO A 17 28.83 -18.93 6.97
N LYS A 18 29.94 -18.37 6.46
CA LYS A 18 30.17 -18.05 5.05
C LYS A 18 30.40 -19.25 4.14
N ASP A 19 30.54 -20.47 4.68
CA ASP A 19 30.97 -21.63 3.91
C ASP A 19 30.11 -22.86 4.15
N LEU A 20 28.86 -22.86 3.68
CA LEU A 20 28.00 -24.05 3.64
C LEU A 20 27.57 -24.34 2.20
N ILE A 21 28.53 -24.78 1.39
CA ILE A 21 28.25 -25.36 0.08
C ILE A 21 28.03 -26.86 0.27
N TRP A 22 26.94 -27.42 -0.26
CA TRP A 22 26.76 -28.88 -0.30
C TRP A 22 27.95 -29.55 -0.99
N LYS A 23 28.77 -30.26 -0.21
CA LYS A 23 29.89 -31.08 -0.68
C LYS A 23 29.49 -32.55 -0.48
N GLY A 24 28.76 -33.12 -1.44
CA GLY A 24 28.63 -34.57 -1.50
C GLY A 24 30.02 -35.20 -1.67
N GLU A 25 30.25 -36.34 -1.04
CA GLU A 25 31.43 -37.14 -1.32
C GLU A 25 31.40 -37.59 -2.78
N GLY A 26 32.45 -37.26 -3.53
CA GLY A 26 32.57 -37.49 -4.96
C GLY A 26 32.80 -36.19 -5.73
N SER A 27 33.94 -36.10 -6.41
CA SER A 27 34.51 -34.92 -7.09
C SER A 27 33.73 -34.35 -8.29
N ASN A 28 32.39 -34.46 -8.33
CA ASN A 28 31.53 -33.79 -9.30
C ASN A 28 30.17 -33.43 -8.64
N ARG A 29 29.95 -32.15 -8.37
CA ARG A 29 28.62 -31.64 -7.95
C ARG A 29 27.61 -31.97 -9.05
N SER A 30 26.55 -32.71 -8.76
CA SER A 30 25.46 -32.91 -9.71
C SER A 30 24.78 -31.58 -10.00
N ARG A 31 24.34 -31.37 -11.25
CA ARG A 31 23.66 -30.14 -11.71
C ARG A 31 22.48 -29.77 -10.80
N ALA A 32 21.75 -30.76 -10.30
CA ALA A 32 20.61 -30.56 -9.40
C ALA A 32 21.02 -29.97 -8.03
N GLN A 33 22.20 -30.33 -7.52
CA GLN A 33 22.71 -29.82 -6.23
C GLN A 33 23.23 -28.39 -6.35
N GLN A 34 23.83 -28.05 -7.50
CA GLN A 34 24.22 -26.66 -7.77
C GLN A 34 22.99 -25.75 -7.88
N GLU A 35 21.97 -26.19 -8.62
CA GLU A 35 20.71 -25.45 -8.73
C GLU A 35 20.01 -25.27 -7.37
N PHE A 36 20.10 -26.27 -6.50
CA PHE A 36 19.61 -26.19 -5.13
C PHE A 36 20.34 -25.15 -4.29
N ASN A 37 21.67 -25.15 -4.29
CA ASN A 37 22.47 -24.18 -3.55
C ASN A 37 22.21 -22.74 -4.04
N ASP A 38 22.09 -22.55 -5.36
CA ASP A 38 21.77 -21.24 -5.94
C ASP A 38 20.37 -20.76 -5.51
N ALA A 39 19.38 -21.66 -5.49
CA ALA A 39 18.03 -21.35 -5.04
C ALA A 39 17.99 -20.99 -3.54
N LEU A 40 18.73 -21.72 -2.70
CA LEU A 40 18.82 -21.46 -1.26
C LEU A 40 19.46 -20.10 -0.96
N ASN A 41 20.58 -19.79 -1.62
CA ASN A 41 21.24 -18.50 -1.48
C ASN A 41 20.31 -17.35 -1.88
N LYS A 42 19.62 -17.49 -3.03
CA LYS A 42 18.64 -16.50 -3.47
C LYS A 42 17.48 -16.33 -2.49
N HIS A 43 17.02 -17.41 -1.85
CA HIS A 43 15.96 -17.33 -0.84
C HIS A 43 16.41 -16.52 0.38
N ARG A 44 17.61 -16.78 0.92
CA ARG A 44 18.18 -16.01 2.04
C ARG A 44 18.37 -14.54 1.69
N GLU A 45 18.91 -14.24 0.51
CA GLU A 45 19.03 -12.87 0.00
C GLU A 45 17.66 -12.19 -0.06
N THR A 46 16.63 -12.91 -0.52
CA THR A 46 15.25 -12.39 -0.60
C THR A 46 14.67 -12.14 0.79
N GLN A 47 14.87 -13.04 1.75
CA GLN A 47 14.43 -12.83 3.14
C GLN A 47 15.11 -11.63 3.79
N ALA A 48 16.42 -11.48 3.61
CA ALA A 48 17.16 -10.31 4.07
C ALA A 48 16.62 -9.02 3.42
N ARG A 49 16.27 -9.07 2.13
CA ARG A 49 15.64 -7.96 1.41
C ARG A 49 14.27 -7.60 1.97
N VAL A 50 13.42 -8.58 2.32
CA VAL A 50 12.12 -8.35 2.98
C VAL A 50 12.33 -7.60 4.30
N LYS A 51 13.23 -8.08 5.17
CA LYS A 51 13.50 -7.45 6.47
C LYS A 51 14.02 -6.02 6.32
N ASN A 52 14.93 -5.79 5.38
CA ASN A 52 15.43 -4.45 5.08
C ASN A 52 14.32 -3.52 4.54
N MET A 53 13.40 -4.07 3.74
CA MET A 53 12.26 -3.33 3.22
C MET A 53 11.26 -2.94 4.31
N GLU A 54 11.02 -3.81 5.29
CA GLU A 54 10.14 -3.50 6.43
C GLU A 54 10.67 -2.31 7.24
N SER A 55 11.96 -2.30 7.55
CA SER A 55 12.60 -1.16 8.22
C SER A 55 12.51 0.12 7.39
N LEU A 56 12.65 0.01 6.07
CA LEU A 56 12.52 1.15 5.16
C LEU A 56 11.09 1.70 5.16
N LEU A 57 10.08 0.84 5.05
CA LEU A 57 8.67 1.25 5.06
C LEU A 57 8.28 1.96 6.37
N ILE A 58 8.81 1.53 7.51
CA ILE A 58 8.60 2.23 8.78
C ILE A 58 9.14 3.66 8.71
N ASN A 59 10.35 3.85 8.17
CA ASN A 59 10.94 5.18 8.00
C ASN A 59 10.13 6.04 7.01
N ILE A 60 9.69 5.46 5.90
CA ILE A 60 8.86 6.14 4.90
C ILE A 60 7.55 6.61 5.53
N ASN A 61 6.86 5.73 6.28
CA ASN A 61 5.64 6.08 7.01
C ASN A 61 5.89 7.23 7.99
N GLN A 62 6.99 7.19 8.75
CA GLN A 62 7.34 8.28 9.68
C GLN A 62 7.56 9.60 8.94
N LYS A 63 8.30 9.61 7.83
CA LYS A 63 8.49 10.81 7.00
C LYS A 63 7.17 11.30 6.42
N TYR A 64 6.31 10.39 5.94
CA TYR A 64 5.00 10.75 5.40
C TYR A 64 4.15 11.46 6.45
N MET A 65 3.99 10.83 7.62
CA MET A 65 3.15 11.37 8.70
C MET A 65 3.69 12.68 9.27
N ASN A 66 5.02 12.85 9.35
CA ASN A 66 5.62 14.02 10.02
C ASN A 66 5.99 15.16 9.07
N GLU A 67 6.24 14.90 7.78
CA GLU A 67 6.73 15.92 6.85
C GLU A 67 5.81 16.17 5.65
N VAL A 68 4.98 15.20 5.25
CA VAL A 68 4.10 15.39 4.07
C VAL A 68 2.68 15.69 4.49
N ILE A 69 2.10 14.92 5.42
CA ILE A 69 0.72 15.17 5.89
C ILE A 69 0.53 16.60 6.41
N PRO A 70 1.41 17.14 7.28
CA PRO A 70 1.24 18.51 7.76
C PRO A 70 1.30 19.55 6.64
N GLU A 71 2.13 19.32 5.62
CA GLU A 71 2.22 20.20 4.45
C GLU A 71 0.93 20.13 3.62
N VAL A 72 0.37 18.94 3.40
CA VAL A 72 -0.90 18.76 2.69
C VAL A 72 -2.08 19.39 3.45
N GLU A 73 -2.13 19.23 4.76
CA GLU A 73 -3.15 19.88 5.61
C GLU A 73 -3.01 21.41 5.56
N LEU A 74 -1.77 21.91 5.63
CA LEU A 74 -1.49 23.34 5.50
C LEU A 74 -1.90 23.85 4.11
N GLN A 75 -1.57 23.12 3.03
CA GLN A 75 -2.02 23.45 1.67
C GLN A 75 -3.54 23.54 1.59
N LYS A 76 -4.29 22.57 2.14
CA LYS A 76 -5.77 22.62 2.19
C LYS A 76 -6.27 23.87 2.92
N SER A 77 -5.68 24.20 4.07
CA SER A 77 -6.06 25.39 4.82
C SER A 77 -5.78 26.69 4.06
N LEU A 78 -4.64 26.76 3.35
CA LEU A 78 -4.25 27.89 2.52
C LEU A 78 -5.16 28.02 1.30
N THR A 79 -5.54 26.92 0.65
CA THR A 79 -6.51 26.92 -0.45
C THR A 79 -7.87 27.43 0.02
N LYS A 80 -8.38 26.97 1.16
CA LYS A 80 -9.62 27.51 1.77
C LYS A 80 -9.51 29.02 2.04
N LYS A 81 -8.38 29.46 2.60
CA LYS A 81 -8.15 30.88 2.90
C LYS A 81 -8.06 31.73 1.62
N ARG A 82 -7.32 31.26 0.60
CA ARG A 82 -7.23 31.90 -0.73
C ARG A 82 -8.62 32.03 -1.35
N PHE A 83 -9.41 30.94 -1.33
CA PHE A 83 -10.77 30.92 -1.84
C PHE A 83 -11.66 31.96 -1.16
N ALA A 84 -11.67 32.00 0.18
CA ALA A 84 -12.45 32.96 0.96
C ALA A 84 -12.09 34.42 0.63
N LEU A 85 -10.78 34.73 0.55
CA LEU A 85 -10.30 36.07 0.18
C LEU A 85 -10.75 36.46 -1.23
N MET A 86 -10.68 35.55 -2.19
CA MET A 86 -11.14 35.81 -3.55
C MET A 86 -12.65 36.09 -3.59
N CYS A 87 -13.45 35.33 -2.84
CA CYS A 87 -14.88 35.57 -2.71
C CYS A 87 -15.17 36.93 -2.08
N GLU A 88 -14.49 37.27 -0.97
CA GLU A 88 -14.64 38.54 -0.27
C GLU A 88 -14.33 39.74 -1.19
N ILE A 89 -13.25 39.66 -1.98
CA ILE A 89 -12.89 40.69 -2.96
C ILE A 89 -14.01 40.94 -3.98
N ILE A 90 -14.69 39.88 -4.42
CA ILE A 90 -15.75 39.96 -5.43
C ILE A 90 -17.08 40.42 -4.81
N ILE A 91 -17.46 39.83 -3.67
CA ILE A 91 -18.74 40.09 -2.99
C ILE A 91 -18.76 41.52 -2.43
N GLU A 92 -17.68 41.98 -1.81
CA GLU A 92 -17.57 43.33 -1.25
C GLU A 92 -17.13 44.38 -2.28
N GLU A 93 -16.92 43.97 -3.54
CA GLU A 93 -16.43 44.83 -4.62
C GLU A 93 -15.18 45.64 -4.24
N LYS A 94 -14.24 45.06 -3.49
CA LYS A 94 -12.99 45.72 -3.04
C LYS A 94 -12.16 46.30 -4.19
N ILE A 95 -12.43 45.85 -5.42
CA ILE A 95 -11.71 46.22 -6.63
C ILE A 95 -12.68 46.36 -7.82
N SER A 96 -12.43 47.37 -8.65
CA SER A 96 -13.04 47.47 -9.97
C SER A 96 -12.44 46.42 -10.93
N LEU A 97 -13.26 45.43 -11.30
CA LEU A 97 -12.99 44.41 -12.32
C LEU A 97 -13.90 44.65 -13.53
N SER A 98 -13.45 44.29 -14.73
CA SER A 98 -14.33 44.34 -15.91
C SER A 98 -15.48 43.33 -15.76
N LYS A 99 -16.60 43.55 -16.47
CA LYS A 99 -17.74 42.61 -16.45
C LYS A 99 -17.30 41.19 -16.80
N HIS A 100 -16.45 41.04 -17.81
CA HIS A 100 -15.93 39.73 -18.22
C HIS A 100 -15.03 39.10 -17.16
N GLN A 101 -14.13 39.87 -16.54
CA GLN A 101 -13.27 39.36 -15.47
C GLN A 101 -14.07 38.91 -14.26
N ARG A 102 -15.07 39.71 -13.86
CA ARG A 102 -15.95 39.42 -12.74
C ARG A 102 -16.78 38.16 -13.00
N ASP A 103 -17.36 38.04 -14.18
CA ASP A 103 -18.16 36.87 -14.55
C ASP A 103 -17.33 35.59 -14.63
N PHE A 104 -16.12 35.67 -15.20
CA PHE A 104 -15.17 34.56 -15.24
C PHE A 104 -14.81 34.07 -13.83
N ILE A 105 -14.35 34.98 -12.96
CA ILE A 105 -13.89 34.59 -11.63
C ILE A 105 -15.04 34.11 -10.74
N ARG A 106 -16.23 34.69 -10.89
CA ARG A 106 -17.45 34.24 -10.21
C ARG A 106 -17.82 32.82 -10.62
N THR A 107 -17.81 32.54 -11.93
CA THR A 107 -18.11 31.20 -12.45
C THR A 107 -17.10 30.19 -11.93
N TYR A 108 -15.81 30.52 -11.99
CA TYR A 108 -14.74 29.68 -11.42
C TYR A 108 -14.95 29.37 -9.93
N LEU A 109 -15.28 30.39 -9.12
CA LEU A 109 -15.52 30.20 -7.68
C LEU A 109 -16.80 29.41 -7.39
N LEU A 110 -17.84 29.55 -8.22
CA LEU A 110 -19.06 28.76 -8.11
C LEU A 110 -18.82 27.29 -8.44
N GLU A 111 -18.06 26.99 -9.50
CA GLU A 111 -17.63 25.62 -9.84
C GLU A 111 -16.81 25.04 -8.69
N PHE A 112 -15.83 25.81 -8.18
CA PHE A 112 -15.01 25.41 -7.04
C PHE A 112 -15.86 25.10 -5.79
N CYS A 113 -16.85 25.94 -5.46
CA CYS A 113 -17.81 25.66 -4.39
C CYS A 113 -18.52 24.33 -4.62
N ASN A 114 -19.12 24.15 -5.80
CA ASN A 114 -19.91 22.95 -6.10
C ASN A 114 -19.08 21.67 -5.96
N ASP A 115 -17.83 21.68 -6.41
CA ASP A 115 -16.93 20.53 -6.28
C ASP A 115 -16.50 20.29 -4.83
N SER A 116 -16.31 21.38 -4.05
CA SER A 116 -15.79 21.33 -2.68
C SER A 116 -16.86 21.17 -1.60
N LEU A 117 -18.15 21.30 -1.93
CA LEU A 117 -19.27 21.13 -0.99
C LEU A 117 -19.29 19.76 -0.30
N ARG A 118 -18.73 18.73 -0.95
CA ARG A 118 -18.61 17.39 -0.34
C ARG A 118 -17.50 17.30 0.70
N GLU A 119 -16.50 18.17 0.62
CA GLU A 119 -15.37 18.18 1.54
C GLU A 119 -15.69 18.97 2.81
N ASP A 120 -16.40 20.09 2.68
CA ASP A 120 -16.77 20.96 3.80
C ASP A 120 -18.02 21.78 3.45
N TYR A 121 -19.19 21.18 3.63
CA TYR A 121 -20.48 21.77 3.25
C TYR A 121 -20.70 23.13 3.94
N ASP A 122 -20.44 23.18 5.24
CA ASP A 122 -20.72 24.34 6.08
C ASP A 122 -19.80 25.54 5.73
N PHE A 123 -18.54 25.27 5.35
CA PHE A 123 -17.63 26.33 4.90
C PHE A 123 -18.02 26.89 3.52
N TYR A 124 -18.34 26.05 2.53
CA TYR A 124 -18.53 26.48 1.14
C TYR A 124 -19.95 26.98 0.84
N LEU A 125 -20.98 26.50 1.55
CA LEU A 125 -22.37 26.87 1.28
C LEU A 125 -22.62 28.39 1.35
N PRO A 126 -22.16 29.14 2.38
CA PRO A 126 -22.40 30.59 2.46
C PRO A 126 -21.82 31.35 1.26
N PHE A 127 -20.64 30.94 0.77
CA PHE A 127 -20.02 31.56 -0.39
C PHE A 127 -20.79 31.23 -1.68
N LEU A 128 -21.24 29.99 -1.84
CA LEU A 128 -22.08 29.60 -2.97
C LEU A 128 -23.37 30.44 -3.01
N GLU A 129 -24.05 30.58 -1.88
CA GLU A 129 -25.28 31.38 -1.79
C GLU A 129 -25.08 32.87 -2.11
N ALA A 130 -23.92 33.42 -1.72
CA ALA A 130 -23.57 34.82 -1.96
C ALA A 130 -23.13 35.08 -3.41
N LEU A 131 -22.49 34.10 -4.04
CA LEU A 131 -22.03 34.22 -5.42
C LEU A 131 -23.16 33.98 -6.44
N GLU A 132 -24.17 33.18 -6.13
CA GLU A 132 -25.30 32.85 -7.00
C GLU A 132 -26.11 34.09 -7.44
N THR A 133 -26.51 34.11 -8.71
CA THR A 133 -27.57 35.01 -9.16
C THR A 133 -28.91 34.52 -8.63
N LYS A 134 -29.91 35.41 -8.60
CA LYS A 134 -31.27 35.04 -8.23
C LYS A 134 -31.81 33.86 -9.05
N SER A 135 -31.51 33.81 -10.35
CA SER A 135 -31.96 32.70 -11.23
C SER A 135 -31.28 31.37 -10.90
N GLU A 136 -29.97 31.35 -10.67
CA GLU A 136 -29.25 30.12 -10.32
C GLU A 136 -29.68 29.60 -8.94
N ARG A 137 -29.82 30.50 -7.96
CA ARG A 137 -30.34 30.16 -6.63
C ARG A 137 -31.72 29.52 -6.72
N MET A 138 -32.63 30.11 -7.51
CA MET A 138 -33.97 29.54 -7.71
C MET A 138 -33.91 28.16 -8.38
N ALA A 139 -33.06 27.98 -9.38
CA ALA A 139 -32.88 26.69 -10.06
C ALA A 139 -32.31 25.62 -9.11
N ARG A 140 -31.32 25.96 -8.28
CA ARG A 140 -30.76 25.07 -7.25
C ARG A 140 -31.81 24.68 -6.22
N LEU A 141 -32.56 25.64 -5.69
CA LEU A 141 -33.62 25.37 -4.71
C LEU A 141 -34.76 24.54 -5.30
N GLU A 142 -35.14 24.76 -6.56
CA GLU A 142 -36.13 23.93 -7.24
C GLU A 142 -35.61 22.49 -7.43
N LEU A 143 -34.35 22.33 -7.83
CA LEU A 143 -33.72 21.02 -7.94
C LEU A 143 -33.69 20.31 -6.59
N LYS A 144 -33.28 21.01 -5.52
CA LYS A 144 -33.27 20.52 -4.13
C LYS A 144 -34.66 20.00 -3.74
N ARG A 145 -35.70 20.81 -3.89
CA ARG A 145 -37.09 20.43 -3.56
C ARG A 145 -37.56 19.23 -4.38
N ARG A 146 -37.21 19.17 -5.67
CA ARG A 146 -37.54 18.03 -6.53
C ARG A 146 -36.83 16.76 -6.08
N THR A 147 -35.57 16.85 -5.63
CA THR A 147 -34.84 15.69 -5.11
C THR A 147 -35.40 15.22 -3.77
N GLU A 148 -35.70 16.13 -2.84
CA GLU A 148 -36.32 15.79 -1.55
C GLU A 148 -37.69 15.12 -1.74
N GLN A 149 -38.53 15.65 -2.63
CA GLN A 149 -39.81 15.03 -2.99
C GLN A 149 -39.63 13.62 -3.57
N LYS A 150 -38.62 13.41 -4.44
CA LYS A 150 -38.31 12.08 -4.97
C LYS A 150 -37.85 11.12 -3.87
N LEU A 151 -37.02 11.57 -2.95
CA LEU A 151 -36.58 10.78 -1.80
C LEU A 151 -37.77 10.42 -0.91
N LYS A 152 -38.65 11.38 -0.62
CA LYS A 152 -39.88 11.16 0.14
C LYS A 152 -40.82 10.15 -0.51
N LEU A 153 -41.06 10.26 -1.82
CA LEU A 153 -41.90 9.30 -2.54
C LEU A 153 -41.29 7.89 -2.57
N LYS A 154 -39.96 7.79 -2.62
CA LYS A 154 -39.26 6.51 -2.76
C LYS A 154 -39.04 5.79 -1.45
N PHE A 155 -38.67 6.54 -0.40
CA PHE A 155 -38.28 5.99 0.89
C PHE A 155 -39.31 6.24 1.99
N GLY A 156 -40.36 7.02 1.72
CA GLY A 156 -41.41 7.36 2.68
C GLY A 156 -40.97 8.32 3.80
N MET A 157 -39.78 8.92 3.69
CA MET A 157 -39.16 9.74 4.72
C MET A 157 -38.95 11.17 4.23
N ASP A 158 -39.21 12.15 5.10
CA ASP A 158 -38.88 13.54 4.83
C ASP A 158 -37.39 13.75 5.11
N VAL A 159 -36.62 14.07 4.07
CA VAL A 159 -35.16 14.21 4.15
C VAL A 159 -34.84 15.63 3.73
N ASP A 160 -34.31 16.43 4.65
CA ASP A 160 -33.69 17.72 4.33
C ASP A 160 -32.26 17.47 3.85
N LEU A 161 -31.97 17.87 2.61
CA LEU A 161 -30.64 17.67 2.01
C LEU A 161 -29.56 18.56 2.63
N ASP A 162 -29.91 19.71 3.21
CA ASP A 162 -28.91 20.58 3.85
C ASP A 162 -28.51 19.98 5.20
N ASP A 163 -29.47 19.52 5.99
CA ASP A 163 -29.20 18.84 7.26
C ASP A 163 -28.47 17.51 7.03
N LEU A 164 -28.76 16.76 5.96
CA LEU A 164 -28.08 15.50 5.63
C LEU A 164 -26.55 15.66 5.48
N HIS A 165 -26.08 16.83 5.02
CA HIS A 165 -24.66 17.11 4.79
C HIS A 165 -23.99 17.94 5.89
N ARG A 166 -24.71 18.21 6.98
CA ARG A 166 -24.20 18.96 8.13
C ARG A 166 -22.96 18.30 8.74
N SER A 167 -21.93 19.11 9.01
CA SER A 167 -20.66 18.64 9.59
C SER A 167 -20.24 19.41 10.85
N ASP A 168 -20.86 20.55 11.14
CA ASP A 168 -20.59 21.45 12.26
C ASP A 168 -21.30 21.07 13.58
N PHE A 169 -21.06 19.86 14.08
CA PHE A 169 -21.61 19.43 15.36
C PHE A 169 -20.87 20.07 16.54
N GLN A 170 -21.60 20.71 17.45
CA GLN A 170 -21.02 21.39 18.63
C GLN A 170 -20.49 20.38 19.67
N ASN A 171 -21.07 19.18 19.71
CA ASN A 171 -20.68 18.10 20.59
C ASN A 171 -21.01 16.71 19.99
N GLU A 172 -20.46 15.66 20.60
CA GLU A 172 -20.68 14.27 20.18
C GLU A 172 -22.14 13.80 20.38
N GLU A 173 -22.92 14.44 21.25
CA GLU A 173 -24.33 14.09 21.45
C GLU A 173 -25.21 14.54 20.28
N GLU A 174 -24.97 15.75 19.78
CA GLU A 174 -25.66 16.32 18.61
C GLU A 174 -25.37 15.50 17.34
N LYS A 175 -24.10 15.11 17.16
CA LYS A 175 -23.69 14.21 16.09
C LYS A 175 -24.42 12.88 16.14
N LYS A 176 -24.48 12.25 17.31
CA LYS A 176 -25.19 10.96 17.49
C LYS A 176 -26.70 11.09 17.24
N ALA A 177 -27.32 12.18 17.68
CA ALA A 177 -28.73 12.44 17.43
C ALA A 177 -29.02 12.63 15.92
N HIS A 178 -28.13 13.32 15.20
CA HIS A 178 -28.20 13.45 13.74
C HIS A 178 -28.02 12.11 13.03
N GLU A 179 -26.99 11.34 13.39
CA GLU A 179 -26.75 10.00 12.85
C GLU A 179 -27.94 9.06 13.13
N GLU A 180 -28.57 9.15 14.30
CA GLU A 180 -29.76 8.39 14.65
C GLU A 180 -30.98 8.83 13.82
N LYS A 181 -31.18 10.14 13.65
CA LYS A 181 -32.26 10.71 12.82
C LYS A 181 -32.21 10.22 11.38
N TYR A 182 -31.01 10.12 10.79
CA TYR A 182 -30.82 9.70 9.39
C TYR A 182 -30.39 8.24 9.23
N ARG A 183 -30.31 7.45 10.30
CA ARG A 183 -29.85 6.05 10.24
C ARG A 183 -30.67 5.21 9.27
N GLU A 184 -32.00 5.22 9.44
CA GLU A 184 -32.93 4.45 8.60
C GLU A 184 -32.85 4.89 7.13
N PHE A 185 -32.66 6.19 6.87
CA PHE A 185 -32.44 6.70 5.53
C PHE A 185 -31.12 6.22 4.93
N ASN A 186 -30.02 6.34 5.66
CA ASN A 186 -28.70 5.92 5.20
C ASN A 186 -28.67 4.42 4.89
N GLU A 187 -29.24 3.58 5.76
CA GLU A 187 -29.34 2.14 5.54
C GLU A 187 -30.14 1.80 4.26
N LYS A 188 -31.35 2.37 4.11
CA LYS A 188 -32.18 2.13 2.91
C LYS A 188 -31.54 2.67 1.63
N PHE A 189 -30.86 3.81 1.73
CA PHE A 189 -30.18 4.44 0.59
C PHE A 189 -28.96 3.63 0.18
N GLU A 190 -28.19 3.13 1.14
CA GLU A 190 -27.01 2.29 0.89
C GLU A 190 -27.40 0.91 0.37
N GLU A 191 -28.49 0.31 0.87
CA GLU A 191 -29.05 -0.92 0.31
C GLU A 191 -29.52 -0.70 -1.14
N TYR A 192 -30.22 0.40 -1.42
CA TYR A 192 -30.63 0.77 -2.76
C TYR A 192 -29.42 0.94 -3.70
N ARG A 193 -28.38 1.63 -3.23
CA ARG A 193 -27.13 1.85 -3.96
C ARG A 193 -26.40 0.53 -4.20
N SER A 194 -26.28 -0.32 -3.18
CA SER A 194 -25.64 -1.63 -3.25
C SER A 194 -26.34 -2.55 -4.26
N LYS A 195 -27.67 -2.62 -4.24
CA LYS A 195 -28.45 -3.38 -5.24
C LYS A 195 -28.21 -2.87 -6.66
N PHE A 196 -28.20 -1.55 -6.86
CA PHE A 196 -27.91 -0.96 -8.17
C PHE A 196 -26.51 -1.32 -8.68
N TYR A 197 -25.49 -1.26 -7.83
CA TYR A 197 -24.12 -1.64 -8.20
C TYR A 197 -23.96 -3.15 -8.37
N GLU A 198 -24.62 -3.97 -7.54
CA GLU A 198 -24.62 -5.43 -7.67
C GLU A 198 -25.23 -5.86 -9.00
N ASP A 199 -26.35 -5.28 -9.40
CA ASP A 199 -26.99 -5.60 -10.67
C ASP A 199 -26.09 -5.19 -11.86
N ALA A 200 -25.51 -3.99 -11.81
CA ALA A 200 -24.53 -3.54 -12.82
C ALA A 200 -23.25 -4.39 -12.86
N TYR A 201 -22.78 -4.90 -11.71
CA TYR A 201 -21.63 -5.81 -11.65
C TYR A 201 -21.98 -7.24 -12.03
N ARG A 202 -23.20 -7.72 -11.75
CA ARG A 202 -23.68 -9.06 -12.14
C ARG A 202 -23.83 -9.14 -13.65
N ASP A 203 -24.29 -8.08 -14.30
CA ASP A 203 -24.39 -8.02 -15.75
C ASP A 203 -23.01 -8.01 -16.43
N ARG A 204 -22.02 -7.30 -15.85
CA ARG A 204 -20.62 -7.37 -16.31
C ARG A 204 -19.95 -8.73 -16.01
N LYS A 205 -20.16 -9.31 -14.82
CA LYS A 205 -19.57 -10.62 -14.46
C LYS A 205 -20.19 -11.80 -15.19
N LYS A 206 -21.46 -11.73 -15.62
CA LYS A 206 -22.08 -12.77 -16.46
C LYS A 206 -21.44 -12.81 -17.86
N ALA A 207 -20.91 -11.68 -18.35
CA ALA A 207 -20.12 -11.65 -19.58
C ALA A 207 -18.71 -12.25 -19.39
N ASP A 208 -18.08 -12.10 -18.22
CA ASP A 208 -16.71 -12.57 -17.94
C ASP A 208 -16.59 -13.99 -17.35
N LYS A 209 -17.66 -14.57 -16.79
CA LYS A 209 -17.62 -15.88 -16.09
C LYS A 209 -17.80 -17.10 -17.01
N LYS A 210 -16.92 -17.28 -17.99
CA LYS A 210 -16.55 -18.63 -18.45
C LYS A 210 -15.11 -18.93 -18.01
N LYS A 211 -14.92 -19.23 -16.72
CA LYS A 211 -13.62 -19.74 -16.22
C LYS A 211 -13.30 -21.03 -16.97
N SER A 212 -12.15 -21.06 -17.65
CA SER A 212 -11.70 -22.19 -18.46
C SER A 212 -11.29 -23.38 -17.58
N LYS A 213 -11.57 -24.61 -18.04
CA LYS A 213 -11.13 -25.88 -17.40
C LYS A 213 -9.63 -25.89 -17.04
N ALA A 214 -8.81 -25.17 -17.81
CA ALA A 214 -7.37 -25.03 -17.59
C ALA A 214 -6.99 -24.32 -16.27
N GLN A 215 -7.86 -23.49 -15.70
CA GLN A 215 -7.58 -22.81 -14.42
C GLN A 215 -7.85 -23.74 -13.23
N LEU A 216 -8.90 -24.56 -13.30
CA LEU A 216 -9.24 -25.56 -12.29
C LEU A 216 -8.19 -26.68 -12.22
N ASP A 217 -7.63 -27.10 -13.35
CA ASP A 217 -6.56 -28.11 -13.39
C ASP A 217 -5.24 -27.60 -12.82
N LYS A 218 -4.94 -26.30 -12.94
CA LYS A 218 -3.76 -25.68 -12.31
C LYS A 218 -3.90 -25.64 -10.79
N GLU A 219 -5.06 -25.26 -10.28
CA GLU A 219 -5.34 -25.23 -8.84
C GLU A 219 -5.23 -26.63 -8.21
N ARG A 220 -5.78 -27.67 -8.86
CA ARG A 220 -5.65 -29.06 -8.38
C ARG A 220 -4.20 -29.54 -8.32
N LYS A 221 -3.41 -29.27 -9.36
CA LYS A 221 -1.98 -29.62 -9.37
C LYS A 221 -1.19 -28.95 -8.26
N ILE A 222 -1.52 -27.70 -7.92
CA ILE A 222 -0.87 -26.97 -6.81
C ILE A 222 -1.18 -27.66 -5.48
N ILE A 223 -2.44 -28.00 -5.22
CA ILE A 223 -2.87 -28.67 -3.97
C ILE A 223 -2.21 -30.05 -3.82
N ASP A 224 -2.12 -30.83 -4.90
CA ASP A 224 -1.50 -32.15 -4.86
C ASP A 224 0.02 -32.06 -4.63
N MET A 225 0.68 -31.05 -5.19
CA MET A 225 2.09 -30.76 -4.92
C MET A 225 2.33 -30.35 -3.45
N GLU A 226 1.45 -29.53 -2.86
CA GLU A 226 1.54 -29.12 -1.45
C GLU A 226 1.34 -30.30 -0.47
N LYS A 227 0.47 -31.26 -0.81
CA LYS A 227 0.27 -32.46 0.00
C LYS A 227 1.49 -33.37 -0.01
N LEU A 228 2.02 -33.69 -1.20
CA LEU A 228 3.25 -34.48 -1.34
C LEU A 228 4.43 -33.80 -0.62
N LEU A 229 4.48 -32.47 -0.67
CA LEU A 229 5.46 -31.69 0.05
C LEU A 229 5.35 -31.84 1.57
N SER A 230 4.15 -31.74 2.12
CA SER A 230 3.94 -31.91 3.57
C SER A 230 4.41 -33.30 4.05
N LEU A 231 4.26 -34.33 3.20
CA LEU A 231 4.71 -35.68 3.49
C LEU A 231 6.25 -35.78 3.43
N ASP A 232 6.87 -35.23 2.39
CA ASP A 232 8.33 -35.20 2.23
C ASP A 232 9.00 -34.43 3.39
N ILE A 233 8.45 -33.27 3.78
CA ILE A 233 8.95 -32.47 4.92
C ILE A 233 8.82 -33.21 6.25
N ASN A 234 7.65 -33.81 6.53
CA ASN A 234 7.44 -34.53 7.77
C ASN A 234 8.31 -35.79 7.86
N ALA A 235 8.58 -36.45 6.73
CA ALA A 235 9.53 -37.57 6.67
C ALA A 235 10.97 -37.10 6.95
N LEU A 236 11.40 -35.99 6.34
CA LEU A 236 12.72 -35.39 6.59
C LEU A 236 12.87 -34.97 8.06
N PHE A 237 11.87 -34.29 8.62
CA PHE A 237 11.85 -33.88 10.03
C PHE A 237 11.98 -35.08 10.97
N LYS A 238 11.17 -36.13 10.77
CA LYS A 238 11.21 -37.34 11.61
C LYS A 238 12.56 -38.04 11.54
N ASN A 239 13.18 -38.08 10.36
CA ASN A 239 14.48 -38.71 10.17
C ASN A 239 15.60 -37.90 10.84
N LEU A 240 15.60 -36.58 10.68
CA LEU A 240 16.55 -35.68 11.32
C LEU A 240 16.41 -35.69 12.84
N ALA A 241 15.19 -35.56 13.36
CA ALA A 241 14.90 -35.57 14.80
C ALA A 241 15.41 -36.85 15.48
N LYS A 242 15.37 -38.01 14.81
CA LYS A 242 15.93 -39.26 15.34
C LYS A 242 17.45 -39.24 15.51
N LEU A 243 18.17 -38.48 14.69
CA LEU A 243 19.64 -38.38 14.70
C LEU A 243 20.15 -37.33 15.71
N ILE A 244 19.42 -36.21 15.85
CA ILE A 244 19.82 -35.08 16.72
C ILE A 244 19.11 -35.04 18.06
N HIS A 245 18.36 -36.07 18.44
CA HIS A 245 17.65 -36.04 19.72
C HIS A 245 18.64 -35.95 20.90
N PRO A 246 18.53 -34.94 21.79
CA PRO A 246 19.51 -34.69 22.85
C PRO A 246 19.60 -35.85 23.88
N ASP A 247 18.50 -36.59 24.09
CA ASP A 247 18.46 -37.73 25.04
C ASP A 247 19.41 -38.88 24.71
N LYS A 248 19.85 -39.02 23.46
CA LYS A 248 20.72 -40.12 23.04
C LYS A 248 22.21 -39.80 23.12
N GLU A 249 22.56 -38.57 23.50
CA GLU A 249 23.95 -38.10 23.53
C GLU A 249 24.48 -38.12 24.97
N GLN A 250 25.66 -38.70 25.19
CA GLN A 250 26.29 -38.76 26.52
C GLN A 250 27.24 -37.58 26.76
N ASP A 251 27.87 -37.05 25.71
CA ASP A 251 28.77 -35.90 25.80
C ASP A 251 27.98 -34.59 26.01
N PRO A 252 28.25 -33.84 27.10
CA PRO A 252 27.56 -32.59 27.40
C PRO A 252 27.72 -31.49 26.33
N VAL A 253 28.85 -31.44 25.61
CA VAL A 253 29.11 -30.44 24.57
C VAL A 253 28.33 -30.77 23.29
N LEU A 254 28.32 -32.05 22.89
CA LEU A 254 27.53 -32.52 21.75
C LEU A 254 26.03 -32.46 22.03
N ARG A 255 25.60 -32.69 23.28
CA ARG A 255 24.20 -32.56 23.71
C ARG A 255 23.68 -31.13 23.54
N ALA A 256 24.46 -30.12 23.92
CA ALA A 256 24.09 -28.71 23.74
C ALA A 256 23.94 -28.35 22.25
N LYS A 257 24.88 -28.79 21.40
CA LYS A 257 24.81 -28.56 19.94
C LYS A 257 23.58 -29.25 19.31
N LYS A 258 23.32 -30.51 19.67
CA LYS A 258 22.14 -31.27 19.23
C LYS A 258 20.83 -30.64 19.69
N SER A 259 20.78 -30.13 20.92
CA SER A 259 19.62 -29.41 21.44
C SER A 259 19.31 -28.14 20.65
N HIS A 260 20.33 -27.36 20.29
CA HIS A 260 20.14 -26.16 19.45
C HIS A 260 19.59 -26.53 18.06
N LEU A 261 20.17 -27.55 17.42
CA LEU A 261 19.70 -28.04 16.11
C LEU A 261 18.27 -28.55 16.16
N MET A 262 17.87 -29.22 17.26
CA MET A 262 16.51 -29.74 17.42
C MET A 262 15.48 -28.59 17.58
N THR A 263 15.85 -27.53 18.30
CA THR A 263 15.01 -26.32 18.41
C THR A 263 14.85 -25.64 17.05
N SER A 264 15.95 -25.42 16.32
CA SER A 264 15.90 -24.86 14.96
C SER A 264 15.10 -25.76 14.00
N LEU A 265 15.22 -27.08 14.11
CA LEU A 265 14.50 -28.03 13.26
C LEU A 265 12.98 -27.98 13.50
N SER A 266 12.59 -27.77 14.75
CA SER A 266 11.19 -27.62 15.14
C SER A 266 10.61 -26.32 14.59
N GLY A 267 11.31 -25.18 14.74
CA GLY A 267 10.89 -23.90 14.17
C GLY A 267 10.82 -23.91 12.63
N ALA A 268 11.78 -24.56 11.97
CA ALA A 268 11.80 -24.72 10.53
C ALA A 268 10.64 -25.59 10.02
N ARG A 269 10.23 -26.62 10.77
CA ARG A 269 9.04 -27.42 10.46
C ARG A 269 7.75 -26.60 10.58
N ASP A 270 7.61 -25.84 11.66
CA ASP A 270 6.40 -25.05 11.94
C ASP A 270 6.20 -23.94 10.90
N THR A 271 7.29 -23.35 10.43
CA THR A 271 7.27 -22.35 9.35
C THR A 271 7.28 -22.95 7.94
N MET A 272 7.30 -24.29 7.82
CA MET A 272 7.51 -25.03 6.56
C MET A 272 8.72 -24.53 5.76
N ASN A 273 9.77 -24.09 6.47
CA ASN A 273 11.00 -23.58 5.92
C ASN A 273 11.93 -24.73 5.51
N ILE A 274 11.66 -25.32 4.35
CA ILE A 274 12.43 -26.43 3.76
C ILE A 274 13.92 -26.09 3.64
N ALA A 275 14.24 -24.83 3.34
CA ALA A 275 15.60 -24.34 3.26
C ALA A 275 16.37 -24.54 4.57
N GLU A 276 15.74 -24.21 5.69
CA GLU A 276 16.32 -24.34 7.04
C GLU A 276 16.37 -25.80 7.51
N ILE A 277 15.35 -26.62 7.20
CA ILE A 277 15.36 -28.06 7.49
C ILE A 277 16.54 -28.76 6.79
N LEU A 278 16.82 -28.38 5.55
CA LEU A 278 17.91 -28.94 4.76
C LEU A 278 19.28 -28.40 5.19
N GLU A 279 19.37 -27.14 5.62
CA GLU A 279 20.56 -26.59 6.27
C GLU A 279 20.91 -27.32 7.57
N ILE A 280 19.91 -27.60 8.40
CA ILE A 280 20.10 -28.37 9.63
C ILE A 280 20.62 -29.77 9.29
N LYS A 281 20.09 -30.42 8.24
CA LYS A 281 20.64 -31.69 7.76
C LYS A 281 22.14 -31.60 7.45
N MET A 282 22.58 -30.54 6.78
CA MET A 282 24.00 -30.34 6.47
C MET A 282 24.86 -30.24 7.74
N GLN A 283 24.39 -29.48 8.73
CA GLN A 283 25.08 -29.35 10.02
C GLN A 283 25.12 -30.69 10.77
N VAL A 284 24.10 -31.53 10.61
CA VAL A 284 24.03 -32.87 11.19
C VAL A 284 24.97 -33.85 10.51
N ASP A 285 25.04 -33.82 9.18
CA ASP A 285 25.96 -34.66 8.38
C ASP A 285 27.43 -34.34 8.72
N GLU A 286 27.75 -33.06 8.98
CA GLU A 286 29.09 -32.62 9.44
C GLU A 286 29.40 -33.06 10.88
N LEU A 287 28.40 -33.01 11.78
CA LEU A 287 28.55 -33.43 13.17
C LEU A 287 28.63 -34.96 13.35
N LEU A 288 28.08 -35.74 12.42
CA LEU A 288 27.99 -37.21 12.50
C LEU A 288 28.52 -37.90 11.22
N PRO A 289 29.81 -37.77 10.89
CA PRO A 289 30.39 -38.30 9.65
C PRO A 289 30.32 -39.83 9.51
N ASN A 290 30.24 -40.57 10.63
CA ASN A 290 30.12 -42.04 10.64
C ASN A 290 28.66 -42.54 10.62
N ASN A 291 27.69 -41.63 10.73
CA ASN A 291 26.26 -41.92 10.77
C ASN A 291 25.54 -41.28 9.56
N GLN A 292 26.25 -41.18 8.44
CA GLN A 292 25.69 -40.77 7.16
C GLN A 292 24.51 -41.67 6.85
N MET A 293 23.30 -41.16 7.04
CA MET A 293 22.16 -41.78 6.41
C MET A 293 22.32 -41.53 4.92
N ASP A 294 22.20 -42.60 4.14
CA ASP A 294 21.96 -42.55 2.71
C ASP A 294 20.55 -42.00 2.46
N VAL A 295 20.29 -40.78 2.96
CA VAL A 295 19.20 -39.94 2.48
C VAL A 295 19.66 -39.47 1.11
N SER A 296 19.72 -40.42 0.18
CA SER A 296 19.78 -40.16 -1.23
C SER A 296 18.53 -39.36 -1.53
N PHE A 297 18.70 -38.04 -1.54
CA PHE A 297 17.76 -37.17 -2.18
C PHE A 297 17.73 -37.64 -3.62
N ASN A 298 16.73 -38.45 -3.96
CA ASN A 298 16.53 -38.78 -5.36
C ASN A 298 16.42 -37.44 -6.12
N GLU A 299 16.93 -37.41 -7.34
CA GLU A 299 17.03 -36.17 -8.10
C GLU A 299 15.65 -35.48 -8.25
N SER A 300 14.58 -36.29 -8.25
CA SER A 300 13.20 -35.80 -8.25
C SER A 300 12.82 -35.00 -7.00
N SER A 301 13.29 -35.37 -5.81
CA SER A 301 13.03 -34.67 -4.54
C SER A 301 13.79 -33.34 -4.51
N ILE A 302 15.04 -33.32 -4.98
CA ILE A 302 15.82 -32.07 -5.10
C ILE A 302 15.12 -31.09 -6.05
N GLN A 303 14.67 -31.57 -7.21
CA GLN A 303 13.94 -30.74 -8.17
C GLN A 303 12.62 -30.21 -7.60
N ARG A 304 11.88 -31.01 -6.81
CA ARG A 304 10.69 -30.55 -6.09
C ARG A 304 11.05 -29.43 -5.11
N PHE A 305 12.11 -29.58 -4.32
CA PHE A 305 12.55 -28.53 -3.38
C PHE A 305 12.99 -27.25 -4.08
N VAL A 306 13.76 -27.34 -5.18
CA VAL A 306 14.15 -26.18 -5.99
C VAL A 306 12.92 -25.44 -6.51
N SER A 307 11.92 -26.16 -7.04
CA SER A 307 10.68 -25.56 -7.55
C SER A 307 9.96 -24.76 -6.45
N ILE A 308 9.90 -25.30 -5.23
CA ILE A 308 9.22 -24.66 -4.11
C ILE A 308 10.00 -23.45 -3.60
N ILE A 309 11.32 -23.55 -3.46
CA ILE A 309 12.16 -22.41 -3.07
C ILE A 309 11.97 -21.27 -4.08
N LYS A 310 11.93 -21.57 -5.38
CA LYS A 310 11.61 -20.59 -6.42
C LYS A 310 10.21 -20.01 -6.26
N SER A 311 9.20 -20.81 -5.89
CA SER A 311 7.85 -20.31 -5.58
C SER A 311 7.86 -19.37 -4.38
N LYS A 312 8.48 -19.76 -3.26
CA LYS A 312 8.60 -18.92 -2.06
C LYS A 312 9.35 -17.63 -2.34
N ILE A 313 10.40 -17.65 -3.16
CA ILE A 313 11.08 -16.44 -3.62
C ILE A 313 10.08 -15.52 -4.34
N ARG A 314 9.28 -16.05 -5.28
CA ARG A 314 8.26 -15.24 -5.97
C ARG A 314 7.22 -14.69 -5.01
N ASP A 315 6.75 -15.47 -4.05
CA ASP A 315 5.76 -15.01 -3.06
C ASP A 315 6.33 -13.87 -2.19
N LEU A 316 7.60 -13.99 -1.76
CA LEU A 316 8.29 -12.93 -1.03
C LEU A 316 8.52 -11.69 -1.89
N GLU A 317 8.91 -11.86 -3.15
CA GLU A 317 9.06 -10.75 -4.12
C GLU A 317 7.72 -10.03 -4.36
N GLN A 318 6.63 -10.79 -4.50
CA GLN A 318 5.28 -10.24 -4.65
C GLN A 318 4.81 -9.53 -3.37
N THR A 319 5.14 -10.07 -2.20
CA THR A 319 4.84 -9.41 -0.91
C THR A 319 5.53 -8.06 -0.82
N ILE A 320 6.82 -7.99 -1.19
CA ILE A 320 7.56 -6.72 -1.26
C ILE A 320 6.88 -5.73 -2.21
N ALA A 321 6.59 -6.17 -3.44
CA ALA A 321 5.96 -5.31 -4.44
C ALA A 321 4.60 -4.79 -3.96
N SER A 322 3.74 -5.68 -3.46
CA SER A 322 2.40 -5.30 -2.97
C SER A 322 2.45 -4.25 -1.86
N ARG A 323 3.39 -4.39 -0.90
CA ARG A 323 3.56 -3.43 0.19
C ARG A 323 4.09 -2.08 -0.31
N LEU A 324 5.03 -2.08 -1.25
CA LEU A 324 5.55 -0.85 -1.84
C LEU A 324 4.46 -0.10 -2.61
N PHE A 325 3.75 -0.77 -3.53
CA PHE A 325 2.71 -0.14 -4.34
C PHE A 325 1.45 0.23 -3.56
N SER A 326 1.22 -0.37 -2.38
CA SER A 326 0.10 0.03 -1.51
C SER A 326 0.33 1.33 -0.75
N HIS A 327 1.55 1.85 -0.71
CA HIS A 327 1.87 3.05 0.05
C HIS A 327 1.51 4.32 -0.76
N PRO A 328 0.73 5.28 -0.22
CA PRO A 328 0.29 6.46 -0.96
C PRO A 328 1.42 7.27 -1.61
N LEU A 329 2.56 7.44 -0.92
CA LEU A 329 3.72 8.15 -1.49
C LEU A 329 4.43 7.41 -2.62
N LEU A 330 4.18 6.12 -2.82
CA LEU A 330 4.90 5.29 -3.79
C LEU A 330 4.02 4.86 -4.96
N GLU A 331 2.78 5.35 -5.05
CA GLU A 331 1.86 5.03 -6.14
C GLU A 331 2.47 5.35 -7.52
N ASP A 332 3.13 6.51 -7.64
CA ASP A 332 3.80 6.98 -8.86
C ASP A 332 5.29 6.61 -8.94
N TYR A 333 5.78 5.75 -8.04
CA TYR A 333 7.19 5.37 -8.05
C TYR A 333 7.50 4.45 -9.25
N THR A 334 8.17 5.01 -10.26
CA THR A 334 8.59 4.29 -11.49
C THR A 334 10.05 3.84 -11.45
N GLY A 335 10.66 3.76 -10.28
CA GLY A 335 12.09 3.47 -10.13
C GLY A 335 12.48 2.13 -10.76
N LYS A 336 13.59 2.12 -11.51
CA LYS A 336 14.11 0.90 -12.17
C LYS A 336 14.59 -0.19 -11.19
N LYS A 337 14.76 0.16 -9.91
CA LYS A 337 15.23 -0.74 -8.85
C LYS A 337 14.59 -0.36 -7.51
N ASP A 338 13.96 -1.33 -6.85
CA ASP A 338 13.41 -1.22 -5.50
C ASP A 338 14.52 -1.26 -4.44
N ASN A 339 15.54 -0.41 -4.58
CA ASN A 339 16.59 -0.29 -3.58
C ASN A 339 16.31 0.87 -2.61
N PRO A 340 16.74 0.75 -1.33
CA PRO A 340 16.43 1.74 -0.31
C PRO A 340 16.88 3.17 -0.65
N GLU A 341 18.03 3.32 -1.33
CA GLU A 341 18.58 4.63 -1.70
C GLU A 341 17.69 5.36 -2.71
N SER A 342 17.21 4.66 -3.73
CA SER A 342 16.38 5.27 -4.77
C SER A 342 15.01 5.66 -4.22
N ILE A 343 14.46 4.83 -3.33
CA ILE A 343 13.19 5.12 -2.66
C ILE A 343 13.36 6.33 -1.74
N ASN A 344 14.38 6.36 -0.89
CA ASN A 344 14.63 7.51 0.00
C ASN A 344 14.82 8.82 -0.77
N LYS A 345 15.57 8.79 -1.88
CA LYS A 345 15.76 9.96 -2.74
C LYS A 345 14.44 10.46 -3.34
N TYR A 346 13.55 9.55 -3.71
CA TYR A 346 12.23 9.89 -4.23
C TYR A 346 11.34 10.51 -3.14
N ILE A 347 11.34 9.94 -1.93
CA ILE A 347 10.61 10.52 -0.79
C ILE A 347 11.14 11.93 -0.45
N ASP A 348 12.46 12.12 -0.39
CA ASP A 348 13.05 13.43 -0.13
C ASP A 348 12.69 14.45 -1.22
N LYS A 349 12.52 14.00 -2.46
CA LYS A 349 12.02 14.83 -3.56
C LYS A 349 10.56 15.23 -3.31
N ILE A 350 9.68 14.28 -2.99
CA ILE A 350 8.26 14.56 -2.70
C ILE A 350 8.10 15.54 -1.54
N VAL A 351 8.86 15.35 -0.46
CA VAL A 351 8.84 16.26 0.70
C VAL A 351 9.23 17.68 0.28
N LYS A 352 10.29 17.83 -0.54
CA LYS A 352 10.71 19.14 -1.04
C LYS A 352 9.66 19.77 -1.96
N GLU A 353 9.04 18.98 -2.83
CA GLU A 353 7.97 19.44 -3.72
C GLU A 353 6.76 19.92 -2.93
N ASN A 354 6.32 19.16 -1.92
CA ASN A 354 5.22 19.58 -1.04
C ASN A 354 5.55 20.88 -0.30
N LYS A 355 6.73 20.97 0.34
CA LYS A 355 7.18 22.20 1.02
C LYS A 355 7.23 23.41 0.07
N PHE A 356 7.68 23.20 -1.16
CA PHE A 356 7.71 24.25 -2.18
C PHE A 356 6.29 24.68 -2.58
N LEU A 357 5.39 23.73 -2.84
CA LEU A 357 3.99 24.01 -3.16
C LEU A 357 3.29 24.77 -2.03
N THR A 358 3.47 24.33 -0.78
CA THR A 358 2.92 25.02 0.40
C THR A 358 3.41 26.47 0.46
N LYS A 359 4.70 26.71 0.22
CA LYS A 359 5.28 28.05 0.21
C LYS A 359 4.68 28.93 -0.89
N THR A 360 4.41 28.36 -2.07
CA THR A 360 3.75 29.06 -3.17
C THR A 360 2.32 29.46 -2.78
N PHE A 361 1.53 28.54 -2.23
CA PHE A 361 0.17 28.86 -1.75
C PHE A 361 0.19 29.91 -0.63
N ALA A 362 1.15 29.83 0.30
CA ALA A 362 1.29 30.82 1.37
C ALA A 362 1.59 32.21 0.79
N SER A 363 2.49 32.30 -0.19
CA SER A 363 2.79 33.55 -0.89
C SER A 363 1.59 34.10 -1.65
N GLU A 364 0.78 33.26 -2.30
CA GLU A 364 -0.44 33.69 -2.99
C GLU A 364 -1.47 34.28 -2.02
N VAL A 365 -1.68 33.61 -0.89
CA VAL A 365 -2.57 34.09 0.18
C VAL A 365 -2.07 35.42 0.73
N GLU A 366 -0.79 35.53 1.08
CA GLU A 366 -0.19 36.76 1.59
C GLU A 366 -0.31 37.91 0.59
N ASN A 367 -0.09 37.65 -0.70
CA ASN A 367 -0.24 38.64 -1.76
C ASN A 367 -1.69 39.11 -1.90
N LEU A 368 -2.68 38.23 -1.78
CA LEU A 368 -4.10 38.59 -1.79
C LEU A 368 -4.52 39.40 -0.56
N GLU A 369 -4.04 39.02 0.63
CA GLU A 369 -4.32 39.74 1.88
C GLU A 369 -3.77 41.18 1.83
N ASN A 370 -2.53 41.33 1.39
CA ASN A 370 -1.85 42.63 1.38
C ASN A 370 -2.25 43.50 0.17
N ASN A 371 -2.56 42.88 -0.97
CA ASN A 371 -2.89 43.59 -2.20
C ASN A 371 -4.00 42.87 -2.97
N PRO A 372 -5.27 43.25 -2.74
CA PRO A 372 -6.40 42.69 -3.45
C PRO A 372 -6.23 42.70 -4.98
N LYS A 373 -5.52 43.68 -5.56
CA LYS A 373 -5.29 43.79 -7.02
C LYS A 373 -4.58 42.59 -7.63
N TYR A 374 -3.87 41.81 -6.82
CA TYR A 374 -3.23 40.56 -7.21
C TYR A 374 -4.23 39.53 -7.77
N ILE A 375 -5.53 39.63 -7.44
CA ILE A 375 -6.56 38.79 -8.05
C ILE A 375 -6.57 38.88 -9.60
N ARG A 376 -6.12 40.00 -10.18
CA ARG A 376 -6.03 40.13 -11.65
C ARG A 376 -4.94 39.24 -12.25
N ASP A 377 -3.84 39.04 -11.54
CA ASP A 377 -2.78 38.14 -11.98
C ASP A 377 -3.27 36.69 -11.89
N ILE A 378 -3.97 36.33 -10.80
CA ILE A 378 -4.64 35.03 -10.67
C ILE A 378 -5.64 34.80 -11.81
N ILE A 379 -6.48 35.79 -12.15
CA ILE A 379 -7.42 35.68 -13.28
C ILE A 379 -6.67 35.43 -14.59
N ARG A 380 -5.56 36.14 -14.84
CA ARG A 380 -4.76 35.96 -16.05
C ARG A 380 -4.19 34.56 -16.13
N ASP A 381 -3.65 34.05 -15.02
CA ASP A 381 -3.07 32.71 -14.96
C ASP A 381 -4.15 31.64 -15.18
N LEU A 382 -5.31 31.77 -14.53
CA LEU A 382 -6.45 30.86 -14.73
C LEU A 382 -7.01 30.86 -16.17
N GLN A 383 -6.88 31.97 -16.90
CA GLN A 383 -7.31 32.08 -18.31
C GLN A 383 -6.28 31.52 -19.30
N SER A 384 -5.05 31.25 -18.84
CA SER A 384 -3.96 30.74 -19.68
C SER A 384 -3.92 29.22 -19.77
N PHE A 385 -4.68 28.53 -18.93
CA PHE A 385 -4.96 27.10 -18.97
C PHE A 385 -6.28 26.85 -19.70
#